data_AF-W2YC63-F1
#
_entry.id   AF-W2YC63-F1
#
_cell.length_a   1.000
_cell.length_b   1.000
_cell.length_c   1.000
_cell.angle_alpha   90.00
_cell.angle_beta   90.00
_cell.angle_gamma   90.00
#
_symmetry.space_group_name_H-M   'P 1'
#
loop_
_entity.id
_entity.type
_entity.pdbx_description
1 polymer ?
#
loop_
_entity_poly.entity_id
_entity_poly.type
_entity_poly.pdbx_seq_one_letter_code
_entity_poly.pdbx_strand_id
1 'polypeptide(L)'
;MACARYYNAIVRLLIDVLLNYAQDRQCSRPRSGGFGETKAYFLSTESQNSTGDLHGHMLVWIENMPTTTAQYYELPKHRDFQHRIDDYVSSIASSSFPVSLDRCSSCSSTDIAAMQFCAKCSRNLGVVRAEHLPYNVALVKCNLVGPSL
;
A
#
# COMPACT_ATOMS: atom_id res chain seq x y z
N MET A 1 1.70 -27.10 18.51
CA MET A 1 3.10 -27.18 18.01
C MET A 1 3.25 -26.72 16.56
N ALA A 2 2.35 -27.11 15.62
CA ALA A 2 2.39 -26.65 14.22
C ALA A 2 2.30 -25.11 14.07
N CYS A 3 1.40 -24.44 14.80
CA CYS A 3 1.24 -22.98 14.73
C CYS A 3 2.49 -22.21 15.16
N ALA A 4 3.19 -22.67 16.20
CA ALA A 4 4.46 -22.06 16.64
C ALA A 4 5.59 -22.25 15.62
N ARG A 5 5.64 -23.40 14.94
CA ARG A 5 6.61 -23.64 13.85
C ARG A 5 6.32 -22.75 12.65
N TYR A 6 5.03 -22.59 12.30
CA TYR A 6 4.60 -21.69 11.24
C TYR A 6 4.96 -20.23 11.57
N TYR A 7 4.64 -19.76 12.78
CA TYR A 7 5.03 -18.44 13.26
C TYR A 7 6.55 -18.21 13.13
N ASN A 8 7.36 -19.14 13.63
CA ASN A 8 8.82 -19.03 13.52
C ASN A 8 9.31 -19.00 12.06
N ALA A 9 8.66 -19.74 11.15
CA ALA A 9 9.02 -19.72 9.74
C ALA A 9 8.71 -18.34 9.11
N ILE A 10 7.55 -17.75 9.42
CA ILE A 10 7.17 -16.42 8.94
C ILE A 10 8.12 -15.35 9.47
N VAL A 11 8.42 -15.37 10.77
CA VAL A 11 9.37 -14.43 11.40
C VAL A 11 10.76 -14.53 10.74
N ARG A 12 11.25 -15.76 10.50
CA ARG A 12 12.54 -15.95 9.82
C ARG A 12 12.53 -15.41 8.39
N LEU A 13 11.46 -15.64 7.63
CA LEU A 13 11.32 -15.08 6.29
C LEU A 13 11.30 -13.55 6.31
N LEU A 14 10.61 -12.95 7.29
CA LEU A 14 10.59 -11.50 7.45
C LEU A 14 12.01 -10.97 7.70
N ILE A 15 12.77 -11.56 8.62
CA ILE A 15 14.13 -11.13 8.92
C ILE A 15 15.08 -11.38 7.74
N ASP A 16 15.03 -12.57 7.14
CA ASP A 16 15.97 -12.96 6.08
C ASP A 16 15.69 -12.24 4.74
N VAL A 17 14.42 -12.04 4.39
CA VAL A 17 14.03 -11.51 3.08
C VAL A 17 13.68 -10.03 3.16
N LEU A 18 12.75 -9.66 4.05
CA LEU A 18 12.28 -8.27 4.12
C LEU A 18 13.35 -7.35 4.70
N LEU A 19 14.01 -7.75 5.78
CA LEU A 19 15.10 -6.96 6.37
C LEU A 19 16.46 -7.20 5.69
N ASN A 20 16.58 -8.27 4.88
CA ASN A 20 17.84 -8.73 4.29
C ASN A 20 18.95 -8.93 5.33
N TYR A 21 18.61 -9.45 6.51
CA TYR A 21 19.52 -9.55 7.65
C TYR A 21 20.05 -10.98 7.82
N ALA A 22 21.37 -11.12 7.89
CA ALA A 22 22.05 -12.39 8.14
C ALA A 22 22.06 -12.70 9.65
N GLN A 23 21.12 -13.53 10.09
CA GLN A 23 20.97 -13.91 11.50
C GLN A 23 22.18 -14.67 12.08
N ASP A 24 22.91 -15.40 11.26
CA ASP A 24 24.15 -16.11 11.64
C ASP A 24 25.30 -15.15 11.95
N ARG A 25 25.40 -14.07 11.18
CA ARG A 25 26.48 -13.07 11.28
C ARG A 25 26.09 -11.81 12.04
N GLN A 26 24.81 -11.68 12.40
CA GLN A 26 24.23 -10.50 13.06
C GLN A 26 24.54 -9.20 12.30
N CYS A 27 24.32 -9.21 10.98
CA CYS A 27 24.54 -8.04 10.14
C CYS A 27 23.67 -8.05 8.88
N SER A 28 23.52 -6.88 8.23
CA SER A 28 22.89 -6.82 6.89
C SER A 28 23.73 -7.56 5.85
N ARG A 29 23.03 -8.25 4.93
CA ARG A 29 23.66 -8.82 3.73
C ARG A 29 23.99 -7.69 2.72
N PRO A 30 24.82 -7.96 1.70
CA PRO A 30 25.00 -7.02 0.60
C PRO A 30 23.65 -6.63 -0.02
N ARG A 31 23.46 -5.33 -0.28
CA ARG A 31 22.21 -4.66 -0.72
C ARG A 31 21.24 -4.35 0.44
N SER A 32 20.43 -3.31 0.26
CA SER A 32 19.37 -2.94 1.21
C SER A 32 18.22 -3.95 1.21
N GLY A 33 17.62 -4.15 2.39
CA GLY A 33 16.30 -4.78 2.51
C GLY A 33 15.18 -3.84 2.05
N GLY A 34 13.93 -4.27 2.22
CA GLY A 34 12.74 -3.52 1.80
C GLY A 34 12.59 -2.16 2.48
N PHE A 35 13.18 -1.99 3.68
CA PHE A 35 13.17 -0.72 4.41
C PHE A 35 14.49 0.06 4.31
N GLY A 36 15.51 -0.46 3.64
CA GLY A 36 16.87 0.07 3.67
C GLY A 36 17.88 -0.92 4.26
N GLU A 37 19.05 -0.42 4.64
CA GLU A 37 20.08 -1.24 5.31
C GLU A 37 19.73 -1.42 6.79
N THR A 38 19.51 -2.67 7.22
CA THR A 38 19.15 -2.97 8.61
C THR A 38 20.40 -3.12 9.47
N LYS A 39 20.55 -2.29 10.50
CA LYS A 39 21.68 -2.37 11.43
C LYS A 39 21.46 -3.35 12.56
N ALA A 40 20.24 -3.40 13.08
CA ALA A 40 19.87 -4.30 14.16
C ALA A 40 18.36 -4.52 14.18
N TYR A 41 17.93 -5.56 14.86
CA TYR A 41 16.53 -5.76 15.23
C TYR A 41 16.43 -6.37 16.63
N PHE A 42 15.29 -6.17 17.27
CA PHE A 42 14.90 -6.84 18.50
C PHE A 42 13.50 -7.39 18.31
N LEU A 43 13.27 -8.65 18.69
CA LEU A 43 11.97 -9.31 18.60
C LEU A 43 11.62 -9.91 19.96
N SER A 44 10.42 -9.60 20.45
CA SER A 44 9.81 -10.26 21.60
C SER A 44 8.50 -10.92 21.17
N THR A 45 8.26 -12.16 21.62
CA THR A 45 7.03 -12.90 21.35
C THR A 45 6.25 -13.10 22.64
N GLU A 46 4.95 -12.81 22.60
CA GLU A 46 4.02 -12.99 23.71
C GLU A 46 2.77 -13.76 23.27
N SER A 47 2.07 -14.38 24.21
CA SER A 47 0.72 -14.91 23.97
C SER A 47 -0.28 -13.77 24.05
N GLN A 48 -1.00 -13.52 22.96
CA GLN A 48 -2.05 -12.52 22.88
C GLN A 48 -3.41 -13.20 23.09
N ASN A 49 -4.24 -12.60 23.95
CA ASN A 49 -5.59 -13.02 24.30
C ASN A 49 -5.70 -14.37 25.04
N SER A 50 -6.92 -14.67 25.50
CA SER A 50 -7.26 -15.91 26.22
C SER A 50 -7.21 -17.18 25.33
N THR A 51 -7.11 -17.01 24.01
CA THR A 51 -6.98 -18.10 23.02
C THR A 51 -5.55 -18.58 22.81
N GLY A 52 -4.54 -17.85 23.30
CA GLY A 52 -3.13 -18.25 23.18
C GLY A 52 -2.51 -18.00 21.81
N ASP A 53 -2.98 -17.00 21.07
CA ASP A 53 -2.42 -16.62 19.78
C ASP A 53 -1.01 -16.04 19.95
N LEU A 54 -0.10 -16.34 19.03
CA LEU A 54 1.28 -15.82 19.09
C LEU A 54 1.36 -14.43 18.48
N HIS A 55 1.87 -13.47 19.25
CA HIS A 55 2.07 -12.09 18.83
C HIS A 55 3.54 -11.70 18.99
N GLY A 56 4.07 -10.92 18.05
CA GLY A 56 5.46 -10.46 18.07
C GLY A 56 5.55 -8.95 17.99
N HIS A 57 6.30 -8.35 18.92
CA HIS A 57 6.72 -6.95 18.85
C HIS A 57 8.15 -6.89 18.33
N MET A 58 8.36 -6.16 17.23
CA MET A 58 9.68 -6.02 16.62
C MET A 58 10.12 -4.56 16.55
N LEU A 59 11.34 -4.29 17.03
CA LEU A 59 12.05 -3.04 16.83
C LEU A 59 13.10 -3.25 15.76
N VAL A 60 13.24 -2.30 14.84
CA VAL A 60 14.18 -2.37 13.72
C VAL A 60 14.94 -1.06 13.62
N TRP A 61 16.26 -1.15 13.55
CA TRP A 61 17.14 -0.02 13.31
C TRP A 61 17.60 -0.05 11.87
N ILE A 62 17.20 0.97 11.12
CA ILE A 62 17.58 1.15 9.72
C ILE A 62 18.62 2.27 9.63
N GLU A 63 19.64 2.07 8.81
CA GLU A 63 20.67 3.06 8.55
C GLU A 63 20.07 4.38 8.04
N ASN A 64 20.63 5.50 8.47
CA ASN A 64 20.21 6.85 8.08
C ASN A 64 18.76 7.22 8.45
N MET A 65 18.12 6.49 9.37
CA MET A 65 16.85 6.92 9.94
C MET A 65 17.04 8.13 10.88
N PRO A 66 16.01 8.99 11.01
CA PRO A 66 16.02 10.07 11.99
C PRO A 66 16.34 9.57 13.40
N THR A 67 17.27 10.24 14.05
CA THR A 67 17.73 9.89 15.41
C THR A 67 16.81 10.44 16.51
N THR A 68 15.95 11.40 16.16
CA THR A 68 15.02 12.02 17.09
C THR A 68 13.62 12.10 16.49
N THR A 69 12.61 12.13 17.36
CA THR A 69 11.22 12.35 16.96
C THR A 69 11.06 13.69 16.24
N ALA A 70 11.76 14.74 16.66
CA ALA A 70 11.75 16.04 16.00
C ALA A 70 12.22 15.93 14.54
N GLN A 71 13.37 15.28 14.28
CA GLN A 71 13.85 15.05 12.91
C GLN A 71 12.85 14.25 12.08
N TYR A 72 12.22 13.22 12.68
CA TYR A 72 11.19 12.44 12.01
C TYR A 72 9.97 13.29 11.61
N TYR A 73 9.51 14.18 12.49
CA TYR A 73 8.38 15.08 12.19
C TYR A 73 8.72 16.20 11.19
N GLU A 74 10.00 16.54 11.01
CA GLU A 74 10.43 17.46 9.96
C GLU A 74 10.47 16.79 8.57
N LEU A 75 10.72 15.49 8.46
CA LEU A 75 10.85 14.79 7.17
C LEU A 75 9.68 15.05 6.20
N PRO A 76 8.40 14.93 6.61
CA PRO A 76 7.27 15.16 5.70
C PRO A 76 7.15 16.60 5.20
N LYS A 77 7.88 17.56 5.77
CA LYS A 77 7.86 18.96 5.33
C LYS A 77 8.80 19.22 4.15
N HIS A 78 9.76 18.32 3.89
CA HIS A 78 10.69 18.43 2.77
C HIS A 78 10.05 17.94 1.47
N ARG A 79 10.10 18.78 0.41
CA ARG A 79 9.53 18.46 -0.91
C ARG A 79 10.13 17.20 -1.52
N ASP A 80 11.43 16.99 -1.39
CA ASP A 80 12.10 15.80 -1.93
C ASP A 80 11.60 14.52 -1.26
N PHE A 81 11.31 14.57 0.04
CA PHE A 81 10.75 13.43 0.76
C PHE A 81 9.32 13.14 0.27
N GLN A 82 8.49 14.18 0.13
CA GLN A 82 7.13 14.05 -0.39
C GLN A 82 7.12 13.41 -1.78
N HIS A 83 7.96 13.90 -2.70
CA HIS A 83 8.10 13.35 -4.04
C HIS A 83 8.48 11.86 -4.04
N ARG A 84 9.47 11.45 -3.22
CA ARG A 84 9.85 10.03 -3.13
C ARG A 84 8.72 9.14 -2.61
N ILE A 85 7.91 9.64 -1.68
CA ILE A 85 6.74 8.91 -1.20
C ILE A 85 5.67 8.79 -2.29
N ASP A 86 5.39 9.88 -3.01
CA ASP A 86 4.43 9.89 -4.12
C ASP A 86 4.84 8.92 -5.24
N ASP A 87 6.12 8.91 -5.61
CA ASP A 87 6.68 7.99 -6.60
C ASP A 87 6.54 6.53 -6.15
N TYR A 88 6.88 6.26 -4.88
CA TYR A 88 6.75 4.92 -4.30
C TYR A 88 5.30 4.45 -4.31
N VAL A 89 4.37 5.24 -3.77
CA VAL A 89 2.94 4.91 -3.75
C VAL A 89 2.43 4.69 -5.16
N SER A 90 2.77 5.56 -6.11
CA SER A 90 2.36 5.42 -7.51
C SER A 90 2.91 4.15 -8.18
N SER A 91 4.07 3.65 -7.73
CA SER A 91 4.66 2.41 -8.26
C SER A 91 3.97 1.13 -7.77
N ILE A 92 3.34 1.16 -6.59
CA ILE A 92 2.71 -0.02 -5.96
C ILE A 92 1.18 0.02 -5.97
N ALA A 93 0.60 1.22 -6.01
CA ALA A 93 -0.83 1.41 -5.97
C ALA A 93 -1.40 1.36 -7.39
N SER A 94 -1.69 0.15 -7.85
CA SER A 94 -2.49 -0.07 -9.06
C SER A 94 -3.87 -0.60 -8.69
N SER A 95 -4.92 0.00 -9.24
CA SER A 95 -6.26 -0.58 -9.24
C SER A 95 -6.62 -0.99 -10.66
N SER A 96 -6.89 -2.28 -10.87
CA SER A 96 -7.57 -2.77 -12.06
C SER A 96 -9.02 -3.01 -11.68
N PHE A 97 -9.94 -2.18 -12.17
CA PHE A 97 -11.35 -2.49 -12.06
C PHE A 97 -11.73 -3.40 -13.23
N PRO A 98 -12.30 -4.59 -12.98
CA PRO A 98 -12.81 -5.44 -14.05
C PRO A 98 -14.16 -4.85 -14.55
N VAL A 99 -14.12 -3.73 -15.27
CA VAL A 99 -15.28 -3.26 -16.03
C VAL A 99 -15.12 -3.90 -17.40
N SER A 100 -16.08 -4.71 -17.83
CA SER A 100 -16.22 -4.99 -19.26
C SER A 100 -16.50 -3.65 -19.94
N LEU A 101 -15.53 -3.14 -20.70
CA LEU A 101 -15.71 -1.96 -21.53
C LEU A 101 -16.60 -2.26 -22.75
N ASP A 102 -16.99 -3.52 -22.95
CA ASP A 102 -17.84 -3.94 -24.07
C ASP A 102 -19.26 -3.40 -23.91
N ARG A 103 -19.77 -3.32 -22.66
CA ARG A 103 -21.13 -2.86 -22.40
C ARG A 103 -21.35 -2.29 -21.01
N CYS A 104 -21.93 -1.09 -20.93
CA CYS A 104 -22.25 -0.44 -19.68
C CYS A 104 -23.36 -1.21 -18.95
N SER A 105 -23.12 -1.63 -17.72
CA SER A 105 -24.10 -2.39 -16.92
C SER A 105 -25.37 -1.59 -16.59
N SER A 106 -25.29 -0.25 -16.63
CA SER A 106 -26.43 0.62 -16.30
C SER A 106 -27.30 1.00 -17.50
N CYS A 107 -26.72 1.22 -18.69
CA CYS A 107 -27.45 1.71 -19.87
C CYS A 107 -27.23 0.90 -21.14
N SER A 108 -26.45 -0.18 -21.06
CA SER A 108 -26.11 -1.05 -22.19
C SER A 108 -25.35 -0.38 -23.35
N SER A 109 -24.83 0.84 -23.18
CA SER A 109 -23.97 1.50 -24.18
C SER A 109 -22.68 0.71 -24.39
N THR A 110 -22.26 0.58 -25.65
CA THR A 110 -20.96 0.03 -26.06
C THR A 110 -19.91 1.13 -26.28
N ASP A 111 -20.31 2.40 -26.22
CA ASP A 111 -19.42 3.56 -26.32
C ASP A 111 -18.98 3.97 -24.91
N ILE A 112 -17.94 3.30 -24.42
CA ILE A 112 -17.40 3.42 -23.07
C ILE A 112 -15.94 3.87 -23.18
N ALA A 113 -15.66 5.11 -22.79
CA ALA A 113 -14.30 5.65 -22.73
C ALA A 113 -13.85 5.85 -21.28
N ALA A 114 -12.57 5.55 -21.01
CA ALA A 114 -11.93 5.87 -19.74
C ALA A 114 -11.76 7.40 -19.62
N MET A 115 -12.27 8.00 -18.55
CA MET A 115 -11.99 9.40 -18.24
C MET A 115 -11.08 9.53 -17.02
N GLN A 116 -10.12 10.44 -17.14
CA GLN A 116 -9.28 10.86 -16.03
C GLN A 116 -10.12 11.62 -15.01
N PHE A 117 -10.01 11.25 -13.74
CA PHE A 117 -10.75 11.88 -12.66
C PHE A 117 -10.31 13.34 -12.46
N CYS A 118 -11.23 14.29 -12.60
CA CYS A 118 -11.02 15.70 -12.24
C CYS A 118 -11.93 16.08 -11.07
N ALA A 119 -11.34 16.24 -9.88
CA ALA A 119 -12.05 16.51 -8.62
C ALA A 119 -12.92 17.79 -8.64
N LYS A 120 -12.67 18.73 -9.57
CA LYS A 120 -13.40 20.01 -9.67
C LYS A 120 -14.64 19.96 -10.58
N CYS A 121 -14.74 18.98 -11.48
CA CYS A 121 -15.77 18.95 -12.54
C CYS A 121 -16.99 18.07 -12.22
N SER A 122 -17.02 17.39 -11.06
CA SER A 122 -17.99 16.33 -10.76
C SER A 122 -19.43 16.76 -10.44
N ARG A 123 -19.79 18.04 -10.62
CA ARG A 123 -21.11 18.54 -10.17
C ARG A 123 -22.29 18.22 -11.11
N ASN A 124 -22.06 17.86 -12.38
CA ASN A 124 -23.14 17.67 -13.38
C ASN A 124 -23.06 16.36 -14.19
N LEU A 125 -22.26 15.37 -13.77
CA LEU A 125 -22.21 14.07 -14.44
C LEU A 125 -23.05 13.05 -13.66
N GLY A 126 -23.81 12.21 -14.35
CA GLY A 126 -24.39 11.00 -13.76
C GLY A 126 -23.26 10.07 -13.30
N VAL A 127 -22.83 10.24 -12.06
CA VAL A 127 -21.75 9.46 -11.46
C VAL A 127 -22.35 8.15 -10.95
N VAL A 128 -21.94 7.02 -11.52
CA VAL A 128 -22.05 5.75 -10.81
C VAL A 128 -21.04 5.82 -9.66
N ARG A 129 -21.50 6.23 -8.48
CA ARG A 129 -20.68 6.21 -7.27
C ARG A 129 -20.51 4.76 -6.87
N ALA A 130 -19.29 4.25 -6.99
CA ALA A 130 -18.87 3.16 -6.13
C ALA A 130 -18.72 3.75 -4.72
N GLU A 131 -19.81 3.81 -3.98
CA GLU A 131 -19.77 4.15 -2.56
C GLU A 131 -18.96 3.05 -1.88
N HIS A 132 -17.67 3.31 -1.57
CA HIS A 132 -16.85 2.74 -0.47
C HIS A 132 -15.31 2.78 -0.68
N LEU A 133 -14.71 3.52 -1.64
CA LEU A 133 -13.24 3.43 -1.85
C LEU A 133 -12.46 4.77 -1.88
N PRO A 134 -11.30 4.87 -1.19
CA PRO A 134 -10.55 6.11 -1.01
C PRO A 134 -9.50 6.46 -2.09
N TYR A 135 -9.56 5.89 -3.31
CA TYR A 135 -8.57 6.19 -4.37
C TYR A 135 -9.17 6.37 -5.76
N ASN A 136 -8.41 7.08 -6.62
CA ASN A 136 -8.78 7.58 -7.96
C ASN A 136 -9.57 6.55 -8.79
N VAL A 137 -10.85 6.84 -8.99
CA VAL A 137 -11.77 6.04 -9.80
C VAL A 137 -11.73 6.56 -11.24
N ALA A 138 -11.49 5.68 -12.21
CA ALA A 138 -11.75 5.97 -13.62
C ALA A 138 -13.27 6.16 -13.80
N LEU A 139 -13.69 7.37 -14.19
CA LEU A 139 -15.08 7.62 -14.54
C LEU A 139 -15.30 7.14 -15.97
N VAL A 140 -16.28 6.26 -16.16
CA VAL A 140 -16.80 5.91 -17.48
C VAL A 140 -17.91 6.91 -17.80
N LYS A 141 -17.76 7.69 -18.87
CA LYS A 141 -18.86 8.52 -19.39
C LYS A 141 -19.60 7.75 -20.47
N CYS A 142 -20.89 7.50 -20.23
CA CYS A 142 -21.83 7.18 -21.31
C CYS A 142 -22.49 8.49 -21.75
N ASN A 143 -22.40 8.83 -23.03
CA ASN A 143 -23.19 9.92 -23.59
C ASN A 143 -24.67 9.50 -23.58
N LEU A 144 -25.44 10.03 -22.62
CA LEU A 144 -26.89 10.00 -22.69
C LEU A 144 -27.32 10.99 -23.79
N VAL A 145 -27.42 10.52 -25.03
CA VAL A 145 -28.18 11.23 -26.04
C VAL A 145 -29.65 10.99 -25.72
N GLY A 146 -30.25 11.91 -24.95
CA GLY A 146 -31.71 11.96 -24.84
C GLY A 146 -32.31 12.34 -26.20
N PRO A 147 -33.50 11.83 -26.56
CA PRO A 147 -34.18 12.29 -27.76
C PRO A 147 -34.51 13.78 -27.59
N SER A 148 -34.10 14.58 -28.57
CA SER A 148 -34.56 15.95 -28.75
C SER A 148 -36.08 15.95 -28.93
N LEU A 149 -36.79 16.54 -27.97
CA LEU A 149 -38.17 17.03 -28.12
C LEU A 149 -38.13 18.54 -28.34
#